data_AF-A0AAN8FEW1-F1
#
_entry.id   AF-A0AAN8FEW1-F1
#
_cell.length_a   1.000
_cell.length_b   1.000
_cell.length_c   1.000
_cell.angle_alpha   90.00
_cell.angle_beta   90.00
_cell.angle_gamma   90.00
#
_symmetry.space_group_name_H-M   'P 1'
#
loop_
_entity.id
_entity.type
_entity.pdbx_description
1 polymer ?
#
loop_
_entity_poly.entity_id
_entity_poly.type
_entity_poly.pdbx_seq_one_letter_code
_entity_poly.pdbx_strand_id
1 'polypeptide(L)'
;MDQTALPHISAQNLLTVLTVLCTISKRRPEYMARILDCLEALHINLPPTLVPLDDDDYGDDEPGAADGGAPIPDSAHQSAIDITAEFIYERLNPKLVANLVLISLVTLPDEMPAAFASSFTQIATAGTEQHRRHLARSMATQATAQELGPGAEQMRKEKLAKFMERQSARKDGAFIPPTPAVHIGGHQGPKPPLVPLGALPGPAPIPAVPKVKQQFNIFTDTRELSREEAEGLFENCFHAIMKAERRVRQGGTMSMHHVVLVRIATRFYPLPEKLHNELIEFIVDATQHRHRTDLALLWVTELYSQYQGFTVCFNHDYMATYGQAPKSVLFEKFDSTLCSLLQKLLDKGQHKEALFHKLLLDCPLVTTNALNILEKACLDKVYGAFGITTLRELLLTRNRQRSELVDMLFKLSFYDCPEVKQLCVDTLKELCSLKYMHQDLRLKLIEQLNECALPTPPPHFVTYRQVTEFDEALYRSGIHLYLAILPMDTSLLLPLAKVYTKASTLLKKYFNCLDKFVFQNGERFCPLE
;
A
#
# COMPACT_ATOMS: atom_id res chain seq x y z
N MET A 1 25.25 13.78 -10.72
CA MET A 1 25.16 12.99 -9.47
C MET A 1 25.64 13.82 -8.28
N ASP A 2 26.54 14.78 -8.48
CA ASP A 2 27.06 15.71 -7.45
C ASP A 2 26.00 16.47 -6.62
N GLN A 3 24.78 16.63 -7.14
CA GLN A 3 23.67 17.25 -6.39
C GLN A 3 23.15 16.40 -5.23
N THR A 4 23.38 15.08 -5.19
CA THR A 4 23.02 14.24 -4.02
C THR A 4 24.00 14.39 -2.86
N ALA A 5 25.17 14.99 -3.08
CA ALA A 5 26.21 15.16 -2.06
C ALA A 5 26.23 16.58 -1.46
N LEU A 6 25.23 17.42 -1.76
CA LEU A 6 25.17 18.78 -1.22
C LEU A 6 24.74 18.75 0.25
N PRO A 7 25.53 19.32 1.18
CA PRO A 7 25.27 19.24 2.62
C PRO A 7 24.00 20.00 3.08
N HIS A 8 23.45 20.87 2.24
CA HIS A 8 22.26 21.69 2.53
C HIS A 8 21.12 21.48 1.52
N ILE A 9 21.03 20.30 0.90
CA ILE A 9 19.90 19.99 0.01
C ILE A 9 18.59 19.94 0.82
N SER A 10 17.54 20.60 0.32
CA SER A 10 16.21 20.54 0.94
C SER A 10 15.53 19.19 0.69
N ALA A 11 14.61 18.79 1.57
CA ALA A 11 13.87 17.51 1.47
C ALA A 11 13.19 17.35 0.09
N GLN A 12 12.57 18.44 -0.38
CA GLN A 12 11.86 18.48 -1.66
C GLN A 12 12.80 18.27 -2.85
N ASN A 13 13.98 18.89 -2.81
CA ASN A 13 14.96 18.75 -3.88
C ASN A 13 15.59 17.35 -3.84
N LEU A 14 15.82 16.80 -2.65
CA LEU A 14 16.34 15.44 -2.51
C LEU A 14 15.35 14.40 -3.06
N LEU A 15 14.07 14.51 -2.72
CA LEU A 15 13.01 13.63 -3.23
C LEU A 15 12.88 13.71 -4.75
N THR A 16 13.02 14.91 -5.31
CA THR A 16 13.03 15.13 -6.77
C THR A 16 14.23 14.44 -7.42
N VAL A 17 15.43 14.57 -6.85
CA VAL A 17 16.64 13.92 -7.36
C VAL A 17 16.54 12.38 -7.27
N LEU A 18 16.02 11.85 -6.16
CA LEU A 18 15.77 10.41 -6.00
C LEU A 18 14.78 9.88 -7.06
N THR A 19 13.70 10.63 -7.31
CA THR A 19 12.71 10.27 -8.34
C THR A 19 13.32 10.27 -9.74
N VAL A 20 14.19 11.24 -10.05
CA VAL A 20 14.93 11.30 -11.31
C VAL A 20 15.91 10.13 -11.44
N LEU A 21 16.67 9.80 -10.39
CA LEU A 21 17.58 8.65 -10.37
C LEU A 21 16.84 7.33 -10.58
N CYS A 22 15.70 7.12 -9.92
CA CYS A 22 14.84 5.95 -10.13
C CYS A 22 14.24 5.89 -11.55
N THR A 23 13.99 7.04 -12.16
CA THR A 23 13.48 7.11 -13.54
C THR A 23 14.58 6.79 -14.55
N ILE A 24 15.80 7.28 -14.33
CA ILE A 24 16.96 6.98 -15.16
C ILE A 24 17.35 5.51 -15.04
N SER A 25 17.35 4.93 -13.84
CA SER A 25 17.66 3.51 -13.63
C SER A 25 16.70 2.58 -14.35
N LYS A 26 15.41 2.93 -14.42
CA LYS A 26 14.38 2.19 -15.15
C LYS A 26 14.49 2.32 -16.68
N ARG A 27 14.98 3.46 -17.18
CA ARG A 27 15.03 3.74 -18.63
C ARG A 27 16.38 3.45 -19.27
N ARG A 28 17.47 3.43 -18.49
CA ARG A 28 18.85 3.18 -18.96
C ARG A 28 19.63 2.29 -17.98
N PRO A 29 19.56 0.96 -18.12
CA PRO A 29 20.18 0.00 -17.20
C PRO A 29 21.71 0.11 -17.10
N GLU A 30 22.36 0.64 -18.14
CA GLU A 30 23.80 0.91 -18.24
C GLU A 30 24.33 1.86 -17.13
N TYR A 31 23.47 2.68 -16.51
CA TYR A 31 23.85 3.55 -15.39
C TYR A 31 23.51 2.98 -14.01
N MET A 32 22.94 1.77 -13.92
CA MET A 32 22.42 1.20 -12.66
C MET A 32 23.49 1.09 -11.58
N ALA A 33 24.68 0.57 -11.90
CA ALA A 33 25.77 0.42 -10.93
C ALA A 33 26.13 1.77 -10.29
N ARG A 34 26.27 2.81 -11.13
CA ARG A 34 26.63 4.16 -10.69
C ARG A 34 25.52 4.86 -9.89
N ILE A 35 24.25 4.52 -10.16
CA ILE A 35 23.09 5.01 -9.41
C ILE A 35 23.02 4.33 -8.04
N LEU A 36 23.29 3.02 -7.96
CA LEU A 36 23.36 2.29 -6.69
C LEU A 36 24.47 2.85 -5.79
N ASP A 37 25.66 3.09 -6.34
CA ASP A 37 26.77 3.72 -5.61
C ASP A 37 26.38 5.10 -5.06
N CYS A 38 25.61 5.89 -5.83
CA CYS A 38 25.14 7.20 -5.37
C CYS A 38 24.06 7.11 -4.29
N LEU A 39 23.17 6.12 -4.36
CA LEU A 39 22.13 5.90 -3.35
C LEU A 39 22.75 5.39 -2.04
N GLU A 40 23.77 4.52 -2.13
CA GLU A 40 24.53 4.05 -0.97
C GLU A 40 25.29 5.20 -0.30
N ALA A 41 25.98 6.04 -1.09
CA ALA A 41 26.66 7.22 -0.57
C ALA A 41 25.71 8.23 0.09
N LEU A 42 24.51 8.44 -0.47
CA LEU A 42 23.48 9.30 0.11
C LEU A 42 22.88 8.71 1.40
N HIS A 43 22.69 7.39 1.46
CA HIS A 43 22.20 6.72 2.66
C HIS A 43 23.16 6.86 3.83
N ILE A 44 24.47 6.80 3.57
CA ILE A 44 25.52 6.94 4.57
C ILE A 44 25.72 8.41 5.00
N ASN A 45 25.50 9.37 4.08
CA ASN A 45 25.78 10.79 4.31
C ASN A 45 24.51 11.67 4.26
N LEU A 46 23.40 11.19 4.83
CA LEU A 46 22.15 11.93 4.82
C LEU A 46 22.35 13.28 5.56
N PRO A 47 21.95 14.42 4.98
CA PRO A 47 22.12 15.71 5.62
C PRO A 47 21.48 15.73 7.02
N PRO A 48 22.18 16.17 8.08
CA PRO A 48 21.65 16.20 9.43
C PRO A 48 20.45 17.15 9.58
N THR A 49 20.22 18.04 8.61
CA THR A 49 19.03 18.89 8.50
C THR A 49 17.77 18.15 8.01
N LEU A 50 17.86 16.87 7.65
CA LEU A 50 16.76 16.05 7.12
C LEU A 50 16.40 14.86 8.02
N VAL A 51 16.80 14.88 9.30
CA VAL A 51 16.27 13.95 10.29
C VAL A 51 14.74 14.06 10.25
N PRO A 52 14.00 12.93 10.14
CA PRO A 52 12.54 12.96 10.12
C PRO A 52 12.05 13.79 11.29
N LEU A 53 11.21 14.78 11.00
CA LEU A 53 10.34 15.35 12.00
C LEU A 53 9.46 14.18 12.47
N ASP A 54 9.70 13.73 13.69
CA ASP A 54 8.70 12.98 14.45
C ASP A 54 7.43 13.83 14.43
N ASP A 55 6.37 13.31 13.81
CA ASP A 55 5.01 13.89 13.85
C ASP A 55 4.41 13.68 15.26
N ASP A 56 5.11 14.20 16.27
CA ASP A 56 4.64 14.33 17.65
C ASP A 56 3.94 15.68 17.80
N ASP A 57 2.69 15.76 17.36
CA ASP A 57 1.73 16.72 17.90
C ASP A 57 0.52 15.97 18.45
N TYR A 58 0.71 15.38 19.63
CA TYR A 58 -0.36 15.04 20.56
C TYR A 58 0.14 15.25 21.99
N GLY A 59 -0.19 16.43 22.54
CA GLY A 59 -0.47 16.67 23.95
C GLY A 59 0.50 16.06 24.95
N ASP A 60 1.57 16.80 25.20
CA ASP A 60 2.50 16.60 26.30
C ASP A 60 1.78 16.69 27.66
N ASP A 61 1.85 15.61 28.43
CA ASP A 61 1.87 15.62 29.90
C ASP A 61 3.06 14.73 30.30
N GLU A 62 4.28 15.24 30.14
CA GLU A 62 5.47 14.69 30.79
C GLU A 62 5.28 14.61 32.32
N PRO A 63 5.48 13.45 32.96
CA PRO A 63 6.00 13.41 34.32
C PRO A 63 7.52 13.43 34.23
N GLY A 64 8.09 14.53 34.70
CA GLY A 64 9.51 14.82 34.65
C GLY A 64 10.43 13.78 35.30
N ALA A 65 11.70 13.92 34.94
CA ALA A 65 12.83 13.20 35.50
C ALA A 65 12.78 13.15 37.04
N ALA A 66 12.72 11.93 37.57
CA ALA A 66 13.06 11.63 38.95
C ALA A 66 13.97 10.40 38.98
N ASP A 67 15.24 10.69 39.20
CA ASP A 67 16.26 9.77 39.68
C ASP A 67 15.74 8.98 40.89
N GLY A 68 16.00 7.67 40.94
CA GLY A 68 15.59 6.80 42.05
C GLY A 68 14.58 5.68 41.73
N GLY A 69 14.80 4.93 40.65
CA GLY A 69 14.15 3.63 40.45
C GLY A 69 14.80 2.54 41.33
N ALA A 70 13.99 1.72 42.01
CA ALA A 70 14.45 0.58 42.78
C ALA A 70 15.43 -0.30 41.97
N PRO A 71 16.44 -0.95 42.62
CA PRO A 71 17.51 -1.65 41.92
C PRO A 71 16.92 -2.68 40.94
N ILE A 72 17.28 -2.54 39.67
CA ILE A 72 17.07 -3.59 38.66
C ILE A 72 17.75 -4.85 39.22
N PRO A 73 17.13 -6.04 39.20
CA PRO A 73 17.84 -7.24 39.59
C PRO A 73 19.10 -7.37 38.73
N ASP A 74 20.28 -7.41 39.36
CA ASP A 74 21.59 -7.34 38.72
C ASP A 74 21.72 -8.30 37.52
N SER A 75 20.99 -9.41 37.55
CA SER A 75 20.92 -10.41 36.48
C SER A 75 20.36 -9.87 35.16
N ALA A 76 19.34 -9.00 35.18
CA ALA A 76 18.70 -8.48 33.96
C ALA A 76 19.57 -7.42 33.29
N HIS A 77 20.19 -6.55 34.08
CA HIS A 77 21.15 -5.57 33.59
C HIS A 77 22.40 -6.25 33.02
N GLN A 78 22.92 -7.28 33.70
CA GLN A 78 24.05 -8.07 33.20
C GLN A 78 23.71 -8.82 31.91
N SER A 79 22.50 -9.39 31.83
CA SER A 79 22.00 -10.05 30.61
C SER A 79 21.90 -9.07 29.43
N ALA A 80 21.44 -7.83 29.65
CA ALA A 80 21.37 -6.83 28.60
C ALA A 80 22.76 -6.42 28.08
N ILE A 81 23.73 -6.30 28.98
CA ILE A 81 25.13 -6.04 28.61
C ILE A 81 25.69 -7.21 27.80
N ASP A 82 25.43 -8.46 28.20
CA ASP A 82 25.98 -9.63 27.53
C ASP A 82 25.39 -9.82 26.12
N ILE A 83 24.08 -9.61 25.94
CA ILE A 83 23.42 -9.61 24.61
C ILE A 83 24.02 -8.54 23.70
N THR A 84 24.20 -7.33 24.23
CA THR A 84 24.77 -6.20 23.48
C THR A 84 26.26 -6.44 23.17
N ALA A 85 27.00 -7.09 24.07
CA ALA A 85 28.41 -7.42 23.86
C ALA A 85 28.62 -8.46 22.75
N GLU A 86 27.76 -9.49 22.68
CA GLU A 86 27.80 -10.48 21.61
C GLU A 86 27.47 -9.85 20.24
N PHE A 87 26.47 -8.97 20.21
CA PHE A 87 26.11 -8.20 19.01
C PHE A 87 27.27 -7.34 18.50
N ILE A 88 27.98 -6.64 19.39
CA ILE A 88 29.13 -5.82 19.03
C ILE A 88 30.30 -6.70 18.58
N TYR A 89 30.55 -7.81 19.27
CA TYR A 89 31.67 -8.72 18.99
C TYR A 89 31.61 -9.32 17.58
N GLU A 90 30.44 -9.80 17.15
CA GLU A 90 30.22 -10.37 15.81
C GLU A 90 30.49 -9.38 14.67
N ARG A 91 30.32 -8.08 14.96
CA ARG A 91 30.49 -7.00 13.98
C ARG A 91 31.86 -6.32 14.06
N LEU A 92 32.63 -6.58 15.11
CA LEU A 92 33.92 -5.94 15.38
C LEU A 92 35.02 -6.51 14.47
N ASN A 93 35.05 -6.05 13.22
CA ASN A 93 36.07 -6.41 12.24
C ASN A 93 37.08 -5.26 12.02
N PRO A 94 38.32 -5.56 11.59
CA PRO A 94 39.36 -4.54 11.41
C PRO A 94 38.99 -3.40 10.45
N LYS A 95 38.19 -3.70 9.41
CA LYS A 95 37.75 -2.69 8.42
C LYS A 95 36.76 -1.71 9.04
N LEU A 96 35.82 -2.20 9.84
CA LEU A 96 34.83 -1.39 10.56
C LEU A 96 35.52 -0.52 11.59
N VAL A 97 36.47 -1.08 12.34
CA VAL A 97 37.26 -0.32 13.33
C VAL A 97 38.05 0.80 12.64
N ALA A 98 38.71 0.52 11.51
CA ALA A 98 39.42 1.54 10.74
C ALA A 98 38.48 2.66 10.26
N ASN A 99 37.31 2.31 9.73
CA ASN A 99 36.32 3.29 9.30
C ASN A 99 35.78 4.13 10.47
N LEU A 100 35.53 3.51 11.62
CA LEU A 100 35.02 4.21 12.80
C LEU A 100 36.07 5.20 13.35
N VAL A 101 37.35 4.81 13.35
CA VAL A 101 38.46 5.71 13.68
C VAL A 101 38.51 6.87 12.67
N LEU A 102 38.45 6.59 11.36
CA LEU A 102 38.48 7.62 10.32
C LEU A 102 37.34 8.64 10.46
N ILE A 103 36.12 8.19 10.80
CA ILE A 103 34.98 9.07 11.07
C ILE A 103 35.23 9.92 12.33
N SER A 104 35.83 9.31 13.36
CA SER A 104 36.11 9.97 14.64
C SER A 104 37.23 11.01 14.53
N LEU A 105 38.14 10.91 13.54
CA LEU A 105 39.25 11.84 13.37
C LEU A 105 38.81 13.30 13.21
N VAL A 106 37.61 13.54 12.65
CA VAL A 106 37.05 14.89 12.47
C VAL A 106 36.54 15.49 13.79
N THR A 107 36.33 14.66 14.80
CA THR A 107 35.79 15.06 16.12
C THR A 107 36.86 15.11 17.22
N LEU A 108 38.12 14.77 16.90
CA LEU A 108 39.21 14.82 17.86
C LEU A 108 39.70 16.27 18.06
N PRO A 109 40.06 16.66 19.29
CA PRO A 109 40.69 17.95 19.54
C PRO A 109 42.09 18.02 18.91
N ASP A 110 42.49 19.24 18.49
CA ASP A 110 43.80 19.49 17.88
C ASP A 110 44.97 19.24 18.83
N GLU A 111 44.73 19.29 20.15
CA GLU A 111 45.71 19.00 21.19
C GLU A 111 45.27 17.82 22.07
N MET A 112 46.25 17.01 22.48
CA MET A 112 46.01 15.82 23.30
C MET A 112 45.43 16.20 24.68
N PRO A 113 44.24 15.69 25.06
CA PRO A 113 43.66 16.01 26.36
C PRO A 113 44.52 15.48 27.52
N ALA A 114 44.74 16.31 28.54
CA ALA A 114 45.52 15.96 29.73
C ALA A 114 44.99 14.69 30.44
N ALA A 115 43.66 14.51 30.45
CA ALA A 115 43.02 13.31 30.99
C ALA A 115 43.46 12.03 30.25
N PHE A 116 43.49 12.08 28.91
CA PHE A 116 43.93 10.95 28.08
C PHE A 116 45.42 10.65 28.28
N ALA A 117 46.27 11.69 28.32
CA ALA A 117 47.71 11.53 28.57
C ALA A 117 48.00 10.88 29.94
N SER A 118 47.16 11.14 30.95
CA SER A 118 47.30 10.54 32.28
C SER A 118 46.79 9.11 32.39
N SER A 119 45.81 8.72 31.56
CA SER A 119 45.14 7.41 31.64
C SER A 119 45.56 6.41 30.55
N PHE A 120 46.38 6.84 29.58
CA PHE A 120 46.79 5.99 28.47
C PHE A 120 47.79 4.90 28.91
N THR A 121 47.36 3.66 28.84
CA THR A 121 48.23 2.48 29.01
C THR A 121 48.42 1.77 27.68
N GLN A 122 49.67 1.60 27.24
CA GLN A 122 49.97 0.87 26.00
C GLN A 122 49.55 -0.60 26.12
N ILE A 123 48.81 -1.10 25.13
CA ILE A 123 48.42 -2.51 25.04
C ILE A 123 49.56 -3.28 24.38
N ALA A 124 50.26 -4.12 25.15
CA ALA A 124 51.44 -4.87 24.69
C ALA A 124 51.14 -5.90 23.57
N THR A 125 49.88 -6.31 23.40
CA THR A 125 49.47 -7.33 22.40
C THR A 125 48.10 -7.00 21.81
N ALA A 126 48.01 -5.97 20.96
CA ALA A 126 46.75 -5.62 20.31
C ALA A 126 46.23 -6.72 19.37
N GLY A 127 44.91 -6.92 19.29
CA GLY A 127 44.26 -7.78 18.29
C GLY A 127 44.01 -9.24 18.67
N THR A 128 44.32 -9.67 19.91
CA THR A 128 43.93 -11.00 20.39
C THR A 128 42.42 -11.12 20.55
N GLU A 129 41.89 -12.34 20.42
CA GLU A 129 40.46 -12.62 20.54
C GLU A 129 39.90 -12.21 21.93
N GLN A 130 40.72 -12.37 22.97
CA GLN A 130 40.41 -11.93 24.32
C GLN A 130 40.29 -10.40 24.43
N HIS A 131 41.20 -9.65 23.79
CA HIS A 131 41.10 -8.18 23.74
C HIS A 131 39.88 -7.70 22.97
N ARG A 132 39.49 -8.39 21.88
CA ARG A 132 38.25 -8.07 21.14
C ARG A 132 37.00 -8.28 21.99
N ARG A 133 36.94 -9.39 22.75
CA ARG A 133 35.82 -9.65 23.68
C ARG A 133 35.76 -8.60 24.79
N HIS A 134 36.91 -8.23 25.36
CA HIS A 134 36.97 -7.22 26.41
C HIS A 134 36.54 -5.83 25.91
N LEU A 135 36.96 -5.45 24.70
CA LEU A 135 36.54 -4.21 24.04
C LEU A 135 35.04 -4.20 23.75
N ALA A 136 34.50 -5.28 23.18
CA ALA A 136 33.07 -5.40 22.90
C ALA A 136 32.22 -5.29 24.17
N ARG A 137 32.65 -5.89 25.28
CA ARG A 137 31.96 -5.79 26.58
C ARG A 137 32.02 -4.38 27.17
N SER A 138 33.15 -3.70 27.01
CA SER A 138 33.31 -2.31 27.48
C SER A 138 32.40 -1.36 26.69
N MET A 139 32.34 -1.51 25.36
CA MET A 139 31.42 -0.75 24.50
C MET A 139 29.96 -1.07 24.82
N ALA A 140 29.62 -2.34 25.04
CA ALA A 140 28.27 -2.76 25.40
C ALA A 140 27.79 -2.18 26.74
N THR A 141 28.70 -2.06 27.71
CA THR A 141 28.38 -1.46 29.02
C THR A 141 28.05 0.03 28.85
N GLN A 142 28.82 0.76 28.05
CA GLN A 142 28.56 2.18 27.75
C GLN A 142 27.29 2.37 26.91
N ALA A 143 27.08 1.52 25.90
CA ALA A 143 25.89 1.56 25.05
C ALA A 143 24.63 1.27 25.87
N THR A 144 24.64 0.22 26.70
CA THR A 144 23.49 -0.13 27.55
C THR A 144 23.21 0.96 28.59
N ALA A 145 24.23 1.63 29.12
CA ALA A 145 24.07 2.77 30.04
C ALA A 145 23.44 4.00 29.38
N GLN A 146 23.62 4.17 28.07
CA GLN A 146 22.97 5.20 27.24
C GLN A 146 21.65 4.72 26.62
N GLU A 147 21.12 3.57 27.06
CA GLU A 147 19.94 2.90 26.51
C GLU A 147 20.03 2.51 25.02
N LEU A 148 21.25 2.33 24.50
CA LEU A 148 21.53 1.97 23.11
C LEU A 148 21.86 0.47 22.98
N GLY A 149 21.32 -0.16 21.94
CA GLY A 149 21.64 -1.54 21.55
C GLY A 149 20.56 -2.57 21.92
N PRO A 150 20.68 -3.79 21.37
CA PRO A 150 19.60 -4.79 21.40
C PRO A 150 19.24 -5.25 22.82
N GLY A 151 20.19 -5.28 23.76
CA GLY A 151 19.90 -5.63 25.15
C GLY A 151 19.11 -4.55 25.90
N ALA A 152 19.39 -3.26 25.63
CA ALA A 152 18.65 -2.14 26.21
C ALA A 152 17.21 -2.07 25.68
N GLU A 153 17.04 -2.27 24.37
CA GLU A 153 15.73 -2.35 23.71
C GLU A 153 14.86 -3.48 24.28
N GLN A 154 15.47 -4.66 24.50
CA GLN A 154 14.77 -5.80 25.08
C GLN A 154 14.32 -5.53 26.52
N MET A 155 15.17 -4.90 27.36
CA MET A 155 14.78 -4.48 28.70
C MET A 155 13.63 -3.48 28.70
N ARG A 156 13.65 -2.51 27.77
CA ARG A 156 12.56 -1.52 27.62
C ARG A 156 11.25 -2.19 27.23
N LYS A 157 11.30 -3.12 26.28
CA LYS A 157 10.15 -3.90 25.83
C LYS A 157 9.56 -4.78 26.93
N GLU A 158 10.41 -5.44 27.73
CA GLU A 158 9.97 -6.25 28.87
C GLU A 158 9.38 -5.40 30.01
N LYS A 159 9.97 -4.23 30.31
CA LYS A 159 9.42 -3.28 31.28
C LYS A 159 8.04 -2.79 30.85
N LEU A 160 7.88 -2.45 29.57
CA LEU A 160 6.61 -2.00 29.01
C LEU A 160 5.56 -3.12 29.02
N ALA A 161 5.93 -4.34 28.64
CA ALA A 161 5.03 -5.50 28.67
C ALA A 161 4.52 -5.79 30.09
N LYS A 162 5.41 -5.79 31.09
CA LYS A 162 5.03 -5.97 32.51
C LYS A 162 4.16 -4.84 33.04
N PHE A 163 4.34 -3.62 32.56
CA PHE A 163 3.47 -2.49 32.90
C PHE A 163 2.06 -2.67 32.32
N MET A 164 1.96 -3.05 31.04
CA MET A 164 0.67 -3.31 30.38
C MET A 164 -0.07 -4.49 31.00
N GLU A 165 0.63 -5.57 31.35
CA GLU A 165 0.08 -6.74 32.03
C GLU A 165 -0.48 -6.39 33.42
N ARG A 166 0.20 -5.50 34.17
CA ARG A 166 -0.31 -4.99 35.44
C ARG A 166 -1.54 -4.10 35.27
N GLN A 167 -1.63 -3.31 34.20
CA GLN A 167 -2.82 -2.51 33.92
C GLN A 167 -4.01 -3.38 33.48
N SER A 168 -3.79 -4.42 32.66
CA SER A 168 -4.86 -5.35 32.26
C SER A 168 -5.38 -6.15 33.46
N ALA A 169 -4.49 -6.64 34.33
CA ALA A 169 -4.89 -7.36 35.53
C ALA A 169 -5.68 -6.48 36.53
N ARG A 170 -5.39 -5.17 36.62
CA ARG A 170 -6.20 -4.22 37.41
C ARG A 170 -7.60 -4.02 36.79
N LYS A 171 -7.71 -4.03 35.47
CA LYS A 171 -8.98 -3.87 34.74
C LYS A 171 -9.88 -5.10 34.87
N ASP A 172 -9.28 -6.28 35.02
CA ASP A 172 -9.97 -7.56 35.21
C ASP A 172 -10.30 -7.88 36.70
N GLY A 173 -10.18 -6.88 37.59
CA GLY A 173 -10.62 -6.98 38.98
C GLY A 173 -9.67 -7.73 39.92
N ALA A 174 -8.44 -8.04 39.49
CA ALA A 174 -7.43 -8.63 40.36
C ALA A 174 -6.88 -7.58 41.35
N PHE A 175 -6.96 -7.87 42.65
CA PHE A 175 -6.36 -7.03 43.68
C PHE A 175 -4.83 -7.16 43.63
N ILE A 176 -4.19 -6.17 43.02
CA ILE A 176 -2.73 -6.02 43.04
C ILE A 176 -2.41 -4.96 44.09
N PRO A 177 -1.65 -5.28 45.16
CA PRO A 177 -1.28 -4.31 46.17
C PRO A 177 -0.54 -3.11 45.52
N PRO A 178 -0.79 -1.88 45.99
CA PRO A 178 -0.10 -0.72 45.45
C PRO A 178 1.41 -0.85 45.68
N THR A 179 2.18 -0.61 44.62
CA THR A 179 3.61 -0.30 44.72
C THR A 179 3.75 0.81 45.78
N PRO A 180 4.63 0.67 46.79
CA PRO A 180 4.70 1.61 47.90
C PRO A 180 4.84 3.05 47.39
N ALA A 181 3.82 3.86 47.69
CA ALA A 181 3.84 5.28 47.38
C ALA A 181 4.93 5.94 48.22
N VAL A 182 5.82 6.64 47.52
CA VAL A 182 6.72 7.66 48.06
C VAL A 182 5.94 8.53 49.02
N HIS A 183 6.49 8.69 50.23
CA HIS A 183 5.93 9.52 51.30
C HIS A 183 5.69 10.96 50.81
N ILE A 184 4.44 11.42 50.87
CA ILE A 184 4.11 12.84 51.02
C ILE A 184 3.36 12.97 52.34
N GLY A 185 3.91 13.81 53.21
CA GLY A 185 3.68 13.81 54.64
C GLY A 185 2.26 14.19 55.08
N GLY A 186 1.81 13.49 56.12
CA GLY A 186 0.68 13.86 56.96
C GLY A 186 0.79 13.10 58.27
N HIS A 187 1.27 13.77 59.32
CA HIS A 187 1.38 13.23 60.68
C HIS A 187 0.02 12.75 61.20
N GLN A 188 -0.13 11.46 61.52
CA GLN A 188 -0.92 10.97 62.68
C GLN A 188 -0.30 9.66 63.20
N GLY A 189 -0.17 9.56 64.52
CA GLY A 189 0.58 8.51 65.22
C GLY A 189 -0.03 7.10 65.17
N PRO A 190 0.73 6.07 65.59
CA PRO A 190 0.36 4.67 65.40
C PRO A 190 -0.72 4.23 66.40
N LYS A 191 -1.84 3.70 65.90
CA LYS A 191 -2.72 2.82 66.67
C LYS A 191 -2.47 1.36 66.25
N PRO A 192 -2.39 0.42 67.21
CA PRO A 192 -2.07 -0.97 66.94
C PRO A 192 -3.24 -1.72 66.24
N PRO A 193 -2.97 -2.77 65.46
CA PRO A 193 -4.01 -3.54 64.79
C PRO A 193 -4.82 -4.37 65.78
N LEU A 194 -6.15 -4.26 65.72
CA LEU A 194 -7.06 -5.24 66.33
C LEU A 194 -6.96 -6.56 65.56
N VAL A 195 -6.66 -7.63 66.29
CA VAL A 195 -6.78 -9.02 65.86
C VAL A 195 -8.26 -9.42 65.91
N PRO A 196 -8.87 -9.96 64.85
CA PRO A 196 -10.12 -10.70 64.98
C PRO A 196 -9.84 -12.07 65.60
N LEU A 197 -10.33 -12.24 66.82
CA LEU A 197 -10.35 -13.48 67.58
C LEU A 197 -11.31 -14.47 66.89
N GLY A 198 -10.84 -15.66 66.52
CA GLY A 198 -11.71 -16.78 66.13
C GLY A 198 -11.28 -17.57 64.90
N ALA A 199 -10.17 -18.29 64.97
CA ALA A 199 -9.87 -19.37 64.03
C ALA A 199 -9.76 -20.69 64.82
N LEU A 200 -10.69 -21.60 64.56
CA LEU A 200 -10.66 -22.99 65.03
C LEU A 200 -9.46 -23.74 64.38
N PRO A 201 -8.90 -24.78 65.02
CA PRO A 201 -7.73 -25.48 64.50
C PRO A 201 -8.11 -26.33 63.27
N GLY A 202 -7.56 -26.00 62.10
CA GLY A 202 -7.64 -26.85 60.91
C GLY A 202 -6.70 -28.06 61.03
N PRO A 203 -7.02 -29.21 60.40
CA PRO A 203 -6.27 -30.45 60.55
C PRO A 203 -4.90 -30.39 59.84
N ALA A 204 -3.96 -31.17 60.38
CA ALA A 204 -2.56 -31.22 59.97
C ALA A 204 -2.35 -31.56 58.47
N PRO A 205 -1.22 -31.14 57.86
CA PRO A 205 -0.96 -31.32 56.44
C PRO A 205 -0.79 -32.80 56.08
N ILE A 206 -1.55 -33.27 55.10
CA ILE A 206 -1.35 -34.58 54.47
C ILE A 206 -0.15 -34.47 53.51
N PRO A 207 0.74 -35.47 53.42
CA PRO A 207 1.86 -35.45 52.48
C PRO A 207 1.33 -35.36 51.03
N ALA A 208 1.76 -34.34 50.29
CA ALA A 208 1.44 -34.20 48.89
C ALA A 208 2.11 -35.34 48.10
N VAL A 209 1.30 -36.23 47.52
CA VAL A 209 1.75 -37.24 46.57
C VAL A 209 2.41 -36.51 45.38
N PRO A 210 3.66 -36.85 44.99
CA PRO A 210 4.32 -36.17 43.89
C PRO A 210 3.52 -36.43 42.61
N LYS A 211 2.92 -35.37 42.06
CA LYS A 211 2.28 -35.43 40.73
C LYS A 211 3.36 -35.80 39.74
N VAL A 212 3.30 -37.01 39.21
CA VAL A 212 4.12 -37.45 38.07
C VAL A 212 3.91 -36.42 36.96
N LYS A 213 4.98 -35.74 36.56
CA LYS A 213 4.96 -34.85 35.40
C LYS A 213 4.71 -35.74 34.18
N GLN A 214 3.46 -35.84 33.76
CA GLN A 214 3.10 -36.53 32.54
C GLN A 214 3.75 -35.77 31.39
N GLN A 215 4.76 -36.39 30.78
CA GLN A 215 5.51 -35.82 29.67
C GLN A 215 4.59 -35.85 28.44
N PHE A 216 3.89 -34.74 28.19
CA PHE A 216 3.05 -34.56 27.02
C PHE A 216 3.91 -34.67 25.77
N ASN A 217 3.66 -35.69 24.95
CA ASN A 217 4.34 -35.87 23.69
C ASN A 217 3.35 -35.58 22.56
N ILE A 218 3.60 -34.47 21.86
CA ILE A 218 2.74 -33.92 20.81
C ILE A 218 2.40 -35.00 19.76
N PHE A 219 3.31 -35.93 19.44
CA PHE A 219 3.05 -36.93 18.40
C PHE A 219 2.25 -38.15 18.88
N THR A 220 2.25 -38.45 20.18
CA THR A 220 1.56 -39.63 20.73
C THR A 220 0.23 -39.27 21.39
N ASP A 221 0.09 -38.04 21.88
CA ASP A 221 -1.04 -37.61 22.69
C ASP A 221 -2.05 -36.73 21.93
N THR A 222 -1.73 -36.32 20.69
CA THR A 222 -2.69 -35.59 19.83
C THR A 222 -3.38 -36.54 18.86
N ARG A 223 -4.70 -36.40 18.73
CA ARG A 223 -5.47 -37.06 17.67
C ARG A 223 -5.29 -36.29 16.36
N GLU A 224 -5.22 -37.00 15.25
CA GLU A 224 -5.30 -36.39 13.93
C GLU A 224 -6.62 -35.63 13.82
N LEU A 225 -6.52 -34.37 13.40
CA LEU A 225 -7.67 -33.49 13.26
C LEU A 225 -8.52 -33.96 12.07
N SER A 226 -9.84 -34.06 12.25
CA SER A 226 -10.70 -34.36 11.11
C SER A 226 -10.65 -33.22 10.09
N ARG A 227 -10.94 -33.52 8.82
CA ARG A 227 -10.93 -32.50 7.76
C ARG A 227 -11.91 -31.36 8.05
N GLU A 228 -13.10 -31.68 8.57
CA GLU A 228 -14.13 -30.70 8.93
C GLU A 228 -13.68 -29.77 10.07
N GLU A 229 -13.03 -30.32 11.10
CA GLU A 229 -12.47 -29.52 12.19
C GLU A 229 -11.30 -28.65 11.70
N ALA A 230 -10.46 -29.15 10.80
CA ALA A 230 -9.37 -28.40 10.19
C ALA A 230 -9.88 -27.22 9.36
N GLU A 231 -10.89 -27.44 8.52
CA GLU A 231 -11.57 -26.40 7.74
C GLU A 231 -12.24 -25.37 8.66
N GLY A 232 -12.92 -25.82 9.73
CA GLY A 232 -13.50 -24.93 10.74
C GLY A 232 -12.48 -24.08 11.49
N LEU A 233 -11.34 -24.65 11.87
CA LEU A 233 -10.23 -23.88 12.47
C LEU A 233 -9.63 -22.88 11.49
N PHE A 234 -9.51 -23.24 10.21
CA PHE A 234 -9.06 -22.34 9.16
C PHE A 234 -10.00 -21.15 8.98
N GLU A 235 -11.32 -21.37 8.86
CA GLU A 235 -12.32 -20.30 8.77
C GLU A 235 -12.23 -19.36 9.99
N ASN A 236 -12.20 -19.91 11.20
CA ASN A 236 -12.11 -19.13 12.43
C ASN A 236 -10.81 -18.32 12.52
N CYS A 237 -9.68 -18.90 12.11
CA CYS A 237 -8.40 -18.21 12.06
C CYS A 237 -8.45 -17.04 11.06
N PHE A 238 -8.97 -17.29 9.85
CA PHE A 238 -9.09 -16.27 8.82
C PHE A 238 -9.98 -15.10 9.27
N HIS A 239 -11.15 -15.38 9.86
CA HIS A 239 -12.01 -14.36 10.46
C HIS A 239 -11.36 -13.62 11.62
N ALA A 240 -10.62 -14.32 12.47
CA ALA A 240 -9.92 -13.70 13.59
C ALA A 240 -8.86 -12.70 13.10
N ILE A 241 -8.12 -13.07 12.04
CA ILE A 241 -7.15 -12.16 11.39
C ILE A 241 -7.90 -10.98 10.78
N MET A 242 -8.97 -11.19 9.99
CA MET A 242 -9.77 -10.09 9.41
C MET A 242 -10.28 -9.11 10.48
N LYS A 243 -10.85 -9.63 11.58
CA LYS A 243 -11.40 -8.81 12.68
C LYS A 243 -10.32 -8.12 13.52
N ALA A 244 -9.06 -8.54 13.44
CA ALA A 244 -7.96 -7.94 14.19
C ALA A 244 -7.53 -6.56 13.66
N GLU A 245 -8.05 -6.11 12.52
CA GLU A 245 -7.67 -4.86 11.84
C GLU A 245 -7.56 -3.65 12.78
N ARG A 246 -8.55 -3.42 13.65
CA ARG A 246 -8.52 -2.27 14.58
C ARG A 246 -7.32 -2.31 15.53
N ARG A 247 -6.99 -3.50 16.05
CA ARG A 247 -5.86 -3.71 16.96
C ARG A 247 -4.53 -3.55 16.23
N VAL A 248 -4.43 -4.11 15.02
CA VAL A 248 -3.24 -3.96 14.16
C VAL A 248 -3.00 -2.49 13.81
N ARG A 249 -4.07 -1.77 13.49
CA ARG A 249 -4.00 -0.33 13.19
C ARG A 249 -3.48 0.47 14.37
N GLN A 250 -3.98 0.21 15.57
CA GLN A 250 -3.46 0.83 16.80
C GLN A 250 -1.98 0.48 17.06
N GLY A 251 -1.54 -0.70 16.62
CA GLY A 251 -0.15 -1.14 16.73
C GLY A 251 0.75 -0.75 15.55
N GLY A 252 0.29 0.06 14.59
CA GLY A 252 1.11 0.55 13.46
C GLY A 252 1.56 -0.53 12.44
N THR A 253 1.02 -1.75 12.47
CA THR A 253 1.49 -2.88 11.64
C THR A 253 0.51 -3.28 10.53
N MET A 254 -0.24 -2.30 10.01
CA MET A 254 -1.31 -2.53 9.02
C MET A 254 -0.81 -3.20 7.73
N SER A 255 0.36 -2.78 7.23
CA SER A 255 0.97 -3.35 6.02
C SER A 255 1.24 -4.85 6.15
N MET A 256 1.71 -5.30 7.32
CA MET A 256 1.97 -6.72 7.60
C MET A 256 0.67 -7.52 7.68
N HIS A 257 -0.38 -6.95 8.26
CA HIS A 257 -1.70 -7.58 8.30
C HIS A 257 -2.28 -7.78 6.90
N HIS A 258 -2.14 -6.79 6.01
CA HIS A 258 -2.53 -6.95 4.61
C HIS A 258 -1.75 -8.08 3.93
N VAL A 259 -0.43 -8.13 4.12
CA VAL A 259 0.41 -9.18 3.56
C VAL A 259 -0.01 -10.57 4.05
N VAL A 260 -0.30 -10.72 5.35
CA VAL A 260 -0.76 -11.99 5.91
C VAL A 260 -2.11 -12.40 5.32
N LEU A 261 -3.10 -11.49 5.27
CA LEU A 261 -4.42 -11.79 4.68
C LEU A 261 -4.31 -12.19 3.22
N VAL A 262 -3.58 -11.43 2.40
CA VAL A 262 -3.41 -11.71 0.97
C VAL A 262 -2.67 -13.02 0.76
N ARG A 263 -1.60 -13.27 1.51
CA ARG A 263 -0.89 -14.56 1.44
C ARG A 263 -1.81 -15.71 1.80
N ILE A 264 -2.63 -15.58 2.83
CA ILE A 264 -3.55 -16.66 3.19
C ILE A 264 -4.58 -16.88 2.09
N ALA A 265 -5.17 -15.81 1.57
CA ALA A 265 -6.19 -15.85 0.52
C ALA A 265 -5.68 -16.38 -0.83
N THR A 266 -4.37 -16.29 -1.10
CA THR A 266 -3.80 -16.58 -2.43
C THR A 266 -2.84 -17.76 -2.46
N ARG A 267 -2.18 -18.09 -1.34
CA ARG A 267 -1.16 -19.15 -1.29
C ARG A 267 -1.72 -20.49 -0.86
N PHE A 268 -2.64 -20.51 0.12
CA PHE A 268 -3.28 -21.73 0.59
C PHE A 268 -4.52 -21.96 -0.26
N TYR A 269 -4.43 -22.89 -1.20
CA TYR A 269 -5.47 -23.16 -2.20
C TYR A 269 -6.22 -24.47 -1.92
N PRO A 270 -7.54 -24.55 -2.18
CA PRO A 270 -8.43 -23.45 -2.56
C PRO A 270 -8.93 -22.64 -1.36
N LEU A 271 -9.01 -21.31 -1.52
CA LEU A 271 -9.82 -20.50 -0.61
C LEU A 271 -11.29 -20.84 -0.87
N PRO A 272 -12.07 -21.26 0.14
CA PRO A 272 -13.50 -21.48 -0.01
C PRO A 272 -14.20 -20.24 -0.57
N GLU A 273 -15.13 -20.43 -1.51
CA GLU A 273 -15.85 -19.33 -2.17
C GLU A 273 -16.58 -18.43 -1.15
N LYS A 274 -17.08 -19.01 -0.07
CA LYS A 274 -17.65 -18.28 1.08
C LYS A 274 -16.66 -17.27 1.66
N LEU A 275 -15.44 -17.70 1.99
CA LEU A 275 -14.40 -16.81 2.54
C LEU A 275 -13.92 -15.77 1.52
N HIS A 276 -13.87 -16.15 0.24
CA HIS A 276 -13.56 -15.22 -0.84
C HIS A 276 -14.56 -14.07 -0.90
N ASN A 277 -15.86 -14.39 -0.88
CA ASN A 277 -16.94 -13.41 -0.87
C ASN A 277 -16.96 -12.57 0.41
N GLU A 278 -16.71 -13.18 1.57
CA GLU A 278 -16.60 -12.46 2.84
C GLU A 278 -15.41 -11.49 2.87
N LEU A 279 -14.27 -11.84 2.27
CA LEU A 279 -13.14 -10.93 2.12
C LEU A 279 -13.48 -9.76 1.18
N ILE A 280 -14.19 -10.00 0.09
CA ILE A 280 -14.69 -8.93 -0.79
C ILE A 280 -15.65 -8.00 -0.02
N GLU A 281 -16.62 -8.56 0.69
CA GLU A 281 -17.57 -7.77 1.49
C GLU A 281 -16.87 -6.96 2.58
N PHE A 282 -15.83 -7.53 3.19
CA PHE A 282 -14.97 -6.83 4.14
C PHE A 282 -14.22 -5.67 3.47
N ILE A 283 -13.60 -5.87 2.31
CA ILE A 283 -12.89 -4.79 1.60
C ILE A 283 -13.86 -3.69 1.16
N VAL A 284 -15.05 -4.07 0.68
CA VAL A 284 -16.06 -3.19 0.07
C VAL A 284 -17.00 -2.56 1.14
N ASP A 285 -16.64 -2.61 2.41
CA ASP A 285 -17.38 -1.95 3.49
C ASP A 285 -17.15 -0.43 3.47
N ALA A 286 -18.27 0.31 3.30
CA ALA A 286 -18.38 1.77 3.23
C ALA A 286 -17.55 2.50 4.29
N THR A 287 -17.47 1.93 5.48
CA THR A 287 -16.95 2.62 6.66
C THR A 287 -15.42 2.69 6.72
N GLN A 288 -14.71 1.87 5.93
CA GLN A 288 -13.25 1.70 6.07
C GLN A 288 -12.47 1.64 4.74
N HIS A 289 -13.09 1.94 3.60
CA HIS A 289 -12.47 1.86 2.26
C HIS A 289 -11.08 2.47 2.15
N ARG A 290 -10.86 3.64 2.78
CA ARG A 290 -9.58 4.36 2.72
C ARG A 290 -8.39 3.53 3.22
N HIS A 291 -8.61 2.70 4.24
CA HIS A 291 -7.57 1.86 4.84
C HIS A 291 -7.44 0.49 4.17
N ARG A 292 -8.50 0.03 3.48
CA ARG A 292 -8.56 -1.28 2.82
C ARG A 292 -8.22 -1.22 1.33
N THR A 293 -7.92 -0.03 0.80
CA THR A 293 -7.52 0.13 -0.60
C THR A 293 -6.20 -0.57 -0.89
N ASP A 294 -5.20 -0.42 -0.02
CA ASP A 294 -3.91 -1.08 -0.19
C ASP A 294 -4.03 -2.60 -0.07
N LEU A 295 -4.97 -3.09 0.76
CA LEU A 295 -5.29 -4.52 0.85
C LEU A 295 -5.84 -5.06 -0.47
N ALA A 296 -6.81 -4.36 -1.06
CA ALA A 296 -7.42 -4.75 -2.33
C ALA A 296 -6.40 -4.76 -3.47
N LEU A 297 -5.58 -3.70 -3.57
CA LEU A 297 -4.52 -3.59 -4.56
C LEU A 297 -3.46 -4.67 -4.38
N LEU A 298 -3.04 -4.95 -3.14
CA LEU A 298 -2.09 -6.01 -2.85
C LEU A 298 -2.65 -7.38 -3.25
N TRP A 299 -3.93 -7.63 -2.99
CA TRP A 299 -4.58 -8.89 -3.34
C TRP A 299 -4.61 -9.11 -4.86
N VAL A 300 -5.09 -8.12 -5.61
CA VAL A 300 -5.16 -8.16 -7.07
C VAL A 300 -3.76 -8.26 -7.69
N THR A 301 -2.78 -7.55 -7.15
CA THR A 301 -1.38 -7.57 -7.61
C THR A 301 -0.70 -8.91 -7.34
N GLU A 302 -1.00 -9.54 -6.20
CA GLU A 302 -0.49 -10.87 -5.89
C GLU A 302 -1.06 -11.93 -6.85
N LEU A 303 -2.37 -11.89 -7.14
CA LEU A 303 -2.99 -12.79 -8.12
C LEU A 303 -2.41 -12.59 -9.53
N TYR A 304 -2.17 -11.33 -9.93
CA TYR A 304 -1.49 -11.04 -11.19
C TYR A 304 -0.05 -11.56 -11.19
N SER A 305 0.68 -11.39 -10.09
CA SER A 305 2.04 -11.92 -9.94
C SER A 305 2.08 -13.43 -10.09
N GLN A 306 1.08 -14.14 -9.57
CA GLN A 306 0.93 -15.59 -9.74
C GLN A 306 0.64 -15.94 -11.21
N TYR A 307 -0.27 -15.21 -11.86
CA TYR A 307 -0.56 -15.37 -13.29
C TYR A 307 0.68 -15.17 -14.19
N GLN A 308 1.54 -14.21 -13.87
CA GLN A 308 2.79 -13.98 -14.59
C GLN A 308 3.90 -14.98 -14.23
N GLY A 309 3.72 -15.75 -13.16
CA GLY A 309 4.71 -16.72 -12.68
C GLY A 309 5.81 -16.10 -11.82
N PHE A 310 5.66 -14.86 -11.34
CA PHE A 310 6.60 -14.23 -10.42
C PHE A 310 6.52 -14.80 -9.00
N THR A 311 5.37 -15.37 -8.65
CA THR A 311 5.14 -15.92 -7.31
C THR A 311 4.40 -17.27 -7.39
N VAL A 312 4.62 -18.13 -6.39
CA VAL A 312 4.14 -19.52 -6.39
C VAL A 312 2.89 -19.70 -5.51
N CYS A 313 1.83 -20.31 -6.01
CA CYS A 313 0.74 -20.82 -5.17
C CYS A 313 1.17 -22.15 -4.56
N PHE A 314 1.23 -22.26 -3.23
CA PHE A 314 1.51 -23.53 -2.56
C PHE A 314 0.23 -24.37 -2.52
N ASN A 315 -0.01 -25.08 -3.60
CA ASN A 315 -1.10 -26.03 -3.67
C ASN A 315 -0.50 -27.43 -3.49
N HIS A 316 -0.55 -27.96 -2.27
CA HIS A 316 0.11 -29.23 -1.92
C HIS A 316 -0.38 -30.38 -2.84
N ASP A 317 -1.67 -30.41 -3.18
CA ASP A 317 -2.25 -31.46 -4.02
C ASP A 317 -1.99 -31.25 -5.52
N TYR A 318 -1.94 -29.99 -5.97
CA TYR A 318 -1.76 -29.67 -7.40
C TYR A 318 -0.28 -29.67 -7.81
N MET A 319 0.63 -29.25 -6.92
CA MET A 319 2.07 -29.38 -7.16
C MET A 319 2.51 -30.84 -7.17
N ALA A 320 1.89 -31.70 -6.36
CA ALA A 320 2.17 -33.14 -6.33
C ALA A 320 1.65 -33.89 -7.57
N THR A 321 0.57 -33.40 -8.22
CA THR A 321 -0.13 -34.15 -9.28
C THR A 321 0.02 -33.52 -10.68
N TYR A 322 0.14 -32.19 -10.80
CA TYR A 322 0.10 -31.46 -12.08
C TYR A 322 1.15 -30.34 -12.24
N GLY A 323 1.96 -30.05 -11.22
CA GLY A 323 2.94 -28.95 -11.25
C GLY A 323 2.31 -27.56 -11.00
N GLN A 324 2.70 -26.54 -11.78
CA GLN A 324 2.12 -25.19 -11.70
C GLN A 324 0.68 -25.19 -12.26
N ALA A 325 -0.23 -24.43 -11.63
CA ALA A 325 -1.58 -24.25 -12.16
C ALA A 325 -1.53 -23.65 -13.59
N PRO A 326 -2.41 -24.08 -14.51
CA PRO A 326 -2.40 -23.58 -15.87
C PRO A 326 -2.67 -22.07 -15.90
N LYS A 327 -2.00 -21.38 -16.82
CA LYS A 327 -2.02 -19.91 -16.91
C LYS A 327 -3.43 -19.34 -17.11
N SER A 328 -4.32 -20.09 -17.78
CA SER A 328 -5.73 -19.73 -17.97
C SER A 328 -6.51 -19.68 -16.66
N VAL A 329 -6.33 -20.66 -15.77
CA VAL A 329 -7.00 -20.71 -14.46
C VAL A 329 -6.47 -19.61 -13.53
N LEU A 330 -5.18 -19.29 -13.61
CA LEU A 330 -4.61 -18.18 -12.85
C LEU A 330 -5.13 -16.83 -13.35
N PHE A 331 -5.28 -16.67 -14.66
CA PHE A 331 -5.91 -15.49 -15.25
C PHE A 331 -7.37 -15.36 -14.82
N GLU A 332 -8.14 -16.45 -14.88
CA GLU A 332 -9.55 -16.47 -14.47
C GLU A 332 -9.72 -16.07 -13.01
N LYS A 333 -8.86 -16.54 -12.10
CA LYS A 333 -8.87 -16.10 -10.69
C LYS A 333 -8.58 -14.61 -10.52
N PHE A 334 -7.59 -14.11 -11.23
CA PHE A 334 -7.26 -12.69 -11.22
C PHE A 334 -8.43 -11.86 -11.73
N ASP A 335 -8.98 -12.21 -12.89
CA ASP A 335 -10.09 -11.51 -13.53
C ASP A 335 -11.37 -11.58 -12.69
N SER A 336 -11.73 -12.75 -12.17
CA SER A 336 -12.93 -12.93 -11.35
C SER A 336 -12.84 -12.16 -10.04
N THR A 337 -11.67 -12.12 -9.39
CA THR A 337 -11.48 -11.35 -8.15
C THR A 337 -11.57 -9.85 -8.41
N LEU A 338 -10.88 -9.34 -9.44
CA LEU A 338 -10.93 -7.93 -9.83
C LEU A 338 -12.37 -7.52 -10.19
N CYS A 339 -13.03 -8.31 -11.03
CA CYS A 339 -14.40 -8.03 -11.46
C CYS A 339 -15.39 -8.11 -10.30
N SER A 340 -15.23 -9.06 -9.36
CA SER A 340 -16.11 -9.17 -8.20
C SER A 340 -15.97 -7.97 -7.25
N LEU A 341 -14.75 -7.48 -7.03
CA LEU A 341 -14.51 -6.25 -6.26
C LEU A 341 -15.18 -5.04 -6.93
N LEU A 342 -14.97 -4.84 -8.23
CA LEU A 342 -15.53 -3.71 -8.98
C LEU A 342 -17.06 -3.79 -9.08
N GLN A 343 -17.62 -4.97 -9.35
CA GLN A 343 -19.06 -5.18 -9.45
C GLN A 343 -19.74 -4.96 -8.10
N LYS A 344 -19.15 -5.44 -7.00
CA LYS A 344 -19.69 -5.19 -5.64
C LYS A 344 -19.66 -3.70 -5.26
N LEU A 345 -18.62 -2.97 -5.65
CA LEU A 345 -18.56 -1.52 -5.46
C LEU A 345 -19.64 -0.80 -6.29
N LEU A 346 -19.86 -1.25 -7.52
CA LEU A 346 -20.90 -0.72 -8.40
C LEU A 346 -22.30 -0.98 -7.82
N ASP A 347 -22.57 -2.22 -7.40
CA ASP A 347 -23.86 -2.64 -6.83
C ASP A 347 -24.22 -1.87 -5.55
N LYS A 348 -23.22 -1.52 -4.74
CA LYS A 348 -23.40 -0.68 -3.53
C LYS A 348 -23.45 0.83 -3.84
N GLY A 349 -23.33 1.25 -5.10
CA GLY A 349 -23.29 2.67 -5.49
C GLY A 349 -22.03 3.41 -4.99
N GLN A 350 -20.94 2.66 -4.75
CA GLN A 350 -19.67 3.15 -4.19
C GLN A 350 -18.60 3.38 -5.25
N HIS A 351 -18.95 3.38 -6.54
CA HIS A 351 -17.99 3.62 -7.62
C HIS A 351 -17.48 5.08 -7.68
N LYS A 352 -18.08 5.99 -6.92
CA LYS A 352 -17.55 7.34 -6.64
C LYS A 352 -16.39 7.34 -5.63
N GLU A 353 -16.21 6.26 -4.88
CA GLU A 353 -15.19 6.17 -3.83
C GLU A 353 -13.82 5.90 -4.45
N ALA A 354 -12.77 6.45 -3.81
CA ALA A 354 -11.40 6.34 -4.30
C ALA A 354 -10.92 4.89 -4.55
N LEU A 355 -11.50 3.91 -3.85
CA LEU A 355 -11.18 2.49 -4.06
C LEU A 355 -11.46 2.01 -5.48
N PHE A 356 -12.62 2.38 -6.06
CA PHE A 356 -12.99 1.98 -7.41
C PHE A 356 -12.02 2.58 -8.44
N HIS A 357 -11.72 3.86 -8.31
CA HIS A 357 -10.76 4.58 -9.14
C HIS A 357 -9.36 3.94 -9.06
N LYS A 358 -8.84 3.73 -7.85
CA LYS A 358 -7.50 3.18 -7.63
C LYS A 358 -7.37 1.74 -8.14
N LEU A 359 -8.38 0.90 -7.95
CA LEU A 359 -8.37 -0.46 -8.49
C LEU A 359 -8.18 -0.49 -10.00
N LEU A 360 -8.77 0.44 -10.75
CA LEU A 360 -8.59 0.49 -12.20
C LEU A 360 -7.26 1.13 -12.62
N LEU A 361 -6.83 2.19 -11.92
CA LEU A 361 -5.60 2.91 -12.26
C LEU A 361 -4.34 2.10 -11.93
N ASP A 362 -4.29 1.54 -10.73
CA ASP A 362 -3.07 0.91 -10.18
C ASP A 362 -2.99 -0.60 -10.43
N CYS A 363 -4.07 -1.23 -10.91
CA CYS A 363 -4.04 -2.67 -11.23
C CYS A 363 -3.02 -2.97 -12.35
N PRO A 364 -2.23 -4.05 -12.28
CA PRO A 364 -1.23 -4.33 -13.32
C PRO A 364 -1.80 -4.47 -14.74
N LEU A 365 -3.03 -5.01 -14.87
CA LEU A 365 -3.71 -5.23 -16.12
C LEU A 365 -5.22 -5.03 -15.93
N VAL A 366 -5.82 -4.08 -16.66
CA VAL A 366 -7.28 -3.94 -16.67
C VAL A 366 -7.84 -4.88 -17.73
N THR A 367 -8.63 -5.85 -17.31
CA THR A 367 -9.21 -6.85 -18.21
C THR A 367 -10.41 -6.28 -18.97
N THR A 368 -10.80 -6.93 -20.08
CA THR A 368 -12.00 -6.55 -20.84
C THR A 368 -13.26 -6.61 -19.99
N ASN A 369 -13.35 -7.57 -19.05
CA ASN A 369 -14.47 -7.65 -18.13
C ASN A 369 -14.49 -6.49 -17.13
N ALA A 370 -13.33 -6.07 -16.61
CA ALA A 370 -13.23 -4.87 -15.78
C ALA A 370 -13.60 -3.60 -16.56
N LEU A 371 -13.23 -3.50 -17.84
CA LEU A 371 -13.65 -2.41 -18.73
C LEU A 371 -15.17 -2.38 -18.94
N ASN A 372 -15.83 -3.55 -19.07
CA ASN A 372 -17.29 -3.62 -19.15
C ASN A 372 -17.96 -3.13 -17.86
N ILE A 373 -17.34 -3.35 -16.68
CA ILE A 373 -17.85 -2.83 -15.41
C ILE A 373 -17.65 -1.30 -15.34
N LEU A 374 -16.50 -0.79 -15.80
CA LEU A 374 -16.28 0.65 -15.92
C LEU A 374 -17.31 1.30 -16.87
N GLU A 375 -17.60 0.66 -18.00
CA GLU A 375 -18.65 1.13 -18.92
C GLU A 375 -20.00 1.25 -18.19
N LYS A 376 -20.42 0.23 -17.43
CA LYS A 376 -21.64 0.31 -16.60
C LYS A 376 -21.58 1.45 -15.59
N ALA A 377 -20.42 1.71 -14.98
CA ALA A 377 -20.24 2.82 -14.06
C ALA A 377 -20.37 4.19 -14.75
N CYS A 378 -19.88 4.34 -15.98
CA CYS A 378 -20.07 5.56 -16.79
C CYS A 378 -21.54 5.82 -17.16
N LEU A 379 -22.35 4.75 -17.25
CA LEU A 379 -23.77 4.82 -17.58
C LEU A 379 -24.67 5.03 -16.35
N ASP A 380 -24.09 5.15 -15.15
CA ASP A 380 -24.84 5.43 -13.93
C ASP A 380 -25.47 6.84 -14.00
N LYS A 381 -26.76 6.93 -13.65
CA LYS A 381 -27.53 8.18 -13.74
C LYS A 381 -27.09 9.26 -12.76
N VAL A 382 -26.51 8.87 -11.62
CA VAL A 382 -26.17 9.79 -10.52
C VAL A 382 -24.67 10.05 -10.49
N TYR A 383 -23.89 9.00 -10.70
CA TYR A 383 -22.45 9.02 -10.47
C TYR A 383 -21.62 8.74 -11.74
N GLY A 384 -22.25 8.71 -12.92
CA GLY A 384 -21.60 8.45 -14.20
C GLY A 384 -20.40 9.37 -14.51
N ALA A 385 -20.44 10.61 -14.01
CA ALA A 385 -19.32 11.55 -14.13
C ALA A 385 -18.01 11.05 -13.49
N PHE A 386 -18.10 10.31 -12.38
CA PHE A 386 -16.92 9.69 -11.74
C PHE A 386 -16.38 8.54 -12.59
N GLY A 387 -17.25 7.74 -13.21
CA GLY A 387 -16.86 6.73 -14.20
C GLY A 387 -16.07 7.32 -15.37
N ILE A 388 -16.59 8.40 -15.97
CA ILE A 388 -15.92 9.08 -17.09
C ILE A 388 -14.60 9.73 -16.66
N THR A 389 -14.53 10.28 -15.44
CA THR A 389 -13.28 10.81 -14.87
C THR A 389 -12.23 9.70 -14.73
N THR A 390 -12.64 8.50 -14.28
CA THR A 390 -11.75 7.33 -14.24
C THR A 390 -11.27 6.94 -15.64
N LEU A 391 -12.17 6.91 -16.63
CA LEU A 391 -11.85 6.61 -18.02
C LEU A 391 -10.83 7.62 -18.58
N ARG A 392 -11.02 8.91 -18.31
CA ARG A 392 -10.08 9.98 -18.66
C ARG A 392 -8.69 9.71 -18.07
N GLU A 393 -8.59 9.40 -16.78
CA GLU A 393 -7.31 9.13 -16.14
C GLU A 393 -6.64 7.86 -16.68
N LEU A 394 -7.41 6.83 -17.03
CA LEU A 394 -6.89 5.63 -17.70
C LEU A 394 -6.32 5.96 -19.09
N LEU A 395 -6.97 6.83 -19.87
CA LEU A 395 -6.49 7.27 -21.19
C LEU A 395 -5.14 8.00 -21.10
N LEU A 396 -4.95 8.76 -20.02
CA LEU A 396 -3.72 9.51 -19.75
C LEU A 396 -2.59 8.62 -19.23
N THR A 397 -2.90 7.61 -18.40
CA THR A 397 -1.89 6.78 -17.72
C THR A 397 -1.53 5.50 -18.48
N ARG A 398 -2.47 4.88 -19.22
CA ARG A 398 -2.29 3.57 -19.85
C ARG A 398 -2.06 3.61 -21.35
N ASN A 399 -0.83 3.93 -21.75
CA ASN A 399 -0.46 4.03 -23.17
C ASN A 399 -0.75 2.76 -23.99
N ARG A 400 -0.58 1.57 -23.41
CA ARG A 400 -0.73 0.28 -24.12
C ARG A 400 -2.18 -0.09 -24.44
N GLN A 401 -3.13 0.28 -23.58
CA GLN A 401 -4.56 -0.02 -23.75
C GLN A 401 -5.35 1.18 -24.27
N ARG A 402 -4.65 2.24 -24.70
CA ARG A 402 -5.26 3.51 -25.08
C ARG A 402 -6.25 3.37 -26.22
N SER A 403 -5.97 2.54 -27.22
CA SER A 403 -6.90 2.34 -28.35
C SER A 403 -8.25 1.79 -27.89
N GLU A 404 -8.26 0.75 -27.05
CA GLU A 404 -9.48 0.18 -26.48
C GLU A 404 -10.24 1.18 -25.61
N LEU A 405 -9.52 2.00 -24.83
CA LEU A 405 -10.13 3.04 -24.00
C LEU A 405 -10.74 4.19 -24.84
N VAL A 406 -10.10 4.55 -25.96
CA VAL A 406 -10.65 5.53 -26.91
C VAL A 406 -11.90 4.96 -27.57
N ASP A 407 -11.88 3.69 -27.98
CA ASP A 407 -13.05 3.02 -28.53
C ASP A 407 -14.22 3.02 -27.52
N MET A 408 -13.94 2.79 -26.23
CA MET A 408 -14.95 2.90 -25.18
C MET A 408 -15.51 4.34 -25.07
N LEU A 409 -14.65 5.37 -25.07
CA LEU A 409 -15.09 6.77 -25.00
C LEU A 409 -16.03 7.12 -26.17
N PHE A 410 -15.69 6.67 -27.38
CA PHE A 410 -16.48 6.91 -28.59
C PHE A 410 -17.79 6.12 -28.53
N LYS A 411 -17.75 4.87 -28.09
CA LYS A 411 -18.94 4.05 -27.83
C LYS A 411 -19.91 4.75 -26.88
N LEU A 412 -19.44 5.30 -25.75
CA LEU A 412 -20.27 6.01 -24.77
C LEU A 412 -21.05 7.19 -25.37
N SER A 413 -20.58 7.82 -26.46
CA SER A 413 -21.28 8.92 -27.13
C SER A 413 -22.61 8.52 -27.77
N PHE A 414 -22.83 7.22 -28.00
CA PHE A 414 -24.08 6.66 -28.51
C PHE A 414 -25.12 6.39 -27.42
N TYR A 415 -24.75 6.51 -26.13
CA TYR A 415 -25.71 6.39 -25.04
C TYR A 415 -26.65 7.59 -25.00
N ASP A 416 -27.95 7.35 -24.83
CA ASP A 416 -28.98 8.38 -24.94
C ASP A 416 -29.16 9.19 -23.64
N CYS A 417 -28.06 9.76 -23.14
CA CYS A 417 -28.05 10.67 -22.00
C CYS A 417 -27.22 11.92 -22.34
N PRO A 418 -27.80 13.14 -22.29
CA PRO A 418 -27.10 14.37 -22.67
C PRO A 418 -25.91 14.67 -21.76
N GLU A 419 -26.00 14.34 -20.47
CA GLU A 419 -24.92 14.55 -19.48
C GLU A 419 -23.69 13.71 -19.84
N VAL A 420 -23.88 12.42 -20.13
CA VAL A 420 -22.81 11.51 -20.57
C VAL A 420 -22.18 12.00 -21.88
N LYS A 421 -22.99 12.40 -22.86
CA LYS A 421 -22.48 12.93 -24.14
C LYS A 421 -21.65 14.19 -23.94
N GLN A 422 -22.09 15.11 -23.09
CA GLN A 422 -21.35 16.33 -22.79
C GLN A 422 -20.01 16.03 -22.10
N LEU A 423 -20.00 15.12 -21.12
CA LEU A 423 -18.77 14.67 -20.46
C LEU A 423 -17.78 14.00 -21.42
N CYS A 424 -18.28 13.20 -22.38
CA CYS A 424 -17.45 12.65 -23.45
C CYS A 424 -16.85 13.74 -24.34
N VAL A 425 -17.63 14.77 -24.70
CA VAL A 425 -17.15 15.93 -25.47
C VAL A 425 -16.07 16.69 -24.71
N ASP A 426 -16.30 16.99 -23.43
CA ASP A 426 -15.35 17.76 -22.63
C ASP A 426 -14.04 16.99 -22.41
N THR A 427 -14.14 15.69 -22.13
CA THR A 427 -13.00 14.78 -22.06
C THR A 427 -12.25 14.75 -23.39
N LEU A 428 -12.95 14.63 -24.52
CA LEU A 428 -12.32 14.59 -25.84
C LEU A 428 -11.63 15.90 -26.19
N LYS A 429 -12.25 17.07 -25.91
CA LYS A 429 -11.63 18.39 -26.12
C LYS A 429 -10.33 18.54 -25.35
N GLU A 430 -10.34 18.11 -24.08
CA GLU A 430 -9.14 18.11 -23.26
C GLU A 430 -8.06 17.20 -23.86
N LEU A 431 -8.41 15.97 -24.23
CA LEU A 431 -7.45 15.02 -24.81
C LEU A 431 -6.91 15.49 -26.16
N CYS A 432 -7.73 16.14 -27.00
CA CYS A 432 -7.29 16.74 -28.26
C CYS A 432 -6.33 17.92 -28.04
N SER A 433 -6.44 18.67 -26.94
CA SER A 433 -5.48 19.73 -26.62
C SER A 433 -4.05 19.19 -26.38
N LEU A 434 -3.92 17.90 -26.07
CA LEU A 434 -2.63 17.23 -25.86
C LEU A 434 -2.00 16.83 -27.19
N LYS A 435 -0.84 17.42 -27.50
CA LYS A 435 -0.11 17.21 -28.78
C LYS A 435 0.15 15.74 -29.14
N TYR A 436 0.42 14.88 -28.15
CA TYR A 436 0.74 13.48 -28.38
C TYR A 436 -0.50 12.59 -28.63
N MET A 437 -1.70 13.07 -28.32
CA MET A 437 -2.97 12.35 -28.52
C MET A 437 -3.73 12.85 -29.75
N HIS A 438 -3.52 14.11 -30.12
CA HIS A 438 -4.31 14.81 -31.14
C HIS A 438 -4.40 14.04 -32.45
N GLN A 439 -3.27 13.52 -32.97
CA GLN A 439 -3.24 12.79 -34.23
C GLN A 439 -4.09 11.52 -34.19
N ASP A 440 -3.97 10.72 -33.12
CA ASP A 440 -4.67 9.44 -32.97
C ASP A 440 -6.19 9.66 -32.83
N LEU A 441 -6.59 10.64 -32.01
CA LEU A 441 -7.99 11.01 -31.82
C LEU A 441 -8.60 11.58 -33.11
N ARG A 442 -7.84 12.38 -33.86
CA ARG A 442 -8.26 12.90 -35.16
C ARG A 442 -8.51 11.76 -36.15
N LEU A 443 -7.63 10.76 -36.21
CA LEU A 443 -7.83 9.57 -37.05
C LEU A 443 -9.09 8.81 -36.64
N LYS A 444 -9.33 8.62 -35.35
CA LYS A 444 -10.55 7.98 -34.83
C LYS A 444 -11.82 8.77 -35.18
N LEU A 445 -11.79 10.10 -35.09
CA LEU A 445 -12.92 10.95 -35.49
C LEU A 445 -13.23 10.81 -36.98
N ILE A 446 -12.20 10.77 -37.82
CA ILE A 446 -12.35 10.56 -39.27
C ILE A 446 -12.88 9.15 -39.55
N GLU A 447 -12.40 8.14 -38.82
CA GLU A 447 -12.91 6.75 -38.91
C GLU A 447 -14.42 6.71 -38.61
N GLN A 448 -14.86 7.22 -37.45
CA GLN A 448 -16.28 7.26 -37.08
C GLN A 448 -17.14 8.03 -38.09
N LEU A 449 -16.61 9.12 -38.65
CA LEU A 449 -17.29 9.88 -39.71
C LEU A 449 -17.46 9.05 -40.99
N ASN A 450 -16.42 8.32 -41.41
CA ASN A 450 -16.47 7.46 -42.58
C ASN A 450 -17.43 6.29 -42.37
N GLU A 451 -17.52 5.75 -41.16
CA GLU A 451 -18.46 4.70 -40.79
C GLU A 451 -19.92 5.14 -40.92
N CYS A 452 -20.22 6.42 -40.73
CA CYS A 452 -21.55 6.97 -41.02
C CYS A 452 -21.92 6.90 -42.52
N ALA A 453 -20.95 6.74 -43.43
CA ALA A 453 -21.21 6.58 -44.85
C ALA A 453 -21.43 5.12 -45.28
N LEU A 454 -21.33 4.16 -44.35
CA LEU A 454 -21.60 2.75 -44.63
C LEU A 454 -23.10 2.51 -44.89
N PRO A 455 -23.46 1.43 -45.60
CA PRO A 455 -24.85 1.10 -45.86
C PRO A 455 -25.62 0.67 -44.59
N THR A 456 -24.93 0.08 -43.62
CA THR A 456 -25.49 -0.38 -42.34
C THR A 456 -24.64 0.09 -41.17
N PRO A 457 -25.25 0.35 -40.00
CA PRO A 457 -24.52 0.86 -38.85
C PRO A 457 -23.59 -0.20 -38.25
N PRO A 458 -22.34 0.16 -37.90
CA PRO A 458 -21.42 -0.74 -37.22
C PRO A 458 -21.94 -1.22 -35.84
N PRO A 459 -21.44 -2.35 -35.31
CA PRO A 459 -21.89 -2.88 -34.01
C PRO A 459 -21.76 -1.91 -32.83
N HIS A 460 -20.75 -1.04 -32.84
CA HIS A 460 -20.52 -0.08 -31.75
C HIS A 460 -21.49 1.12 -31.79
N PHE A 461 -22.09 1.42 -32.95
CA PHE A 461 -23.15 2.43 -33.08
C PHE A 461 -24.45 1.96 -32.42
N VAL A 462 -24.74 0.65 -32.51
CA VAL A 462 -25.99 0.02 -32.06
C VAL A 462 -25.87 -0.63 -30.69
N THR A 463 -24.78 -0.40 -29.95
CA THR A 463 -24.57 -1.10 -28.66
C THR A 463 -25.68 -0.78 -27.64
N TYR A 464 -26.13 0.47 -27.57
CA TYR A 464 -27.18 0.89 -26.63
C TYR A 464 -28.58 0.96 -27.26
N ARG A 465 -28.69 0.71 -28.56
CA ARG A 465 -29.95 0.77 -29.31
C ARG A 465 -29.98 -0.34 -30.36
N GLN A 466 -30.95 -1.24 -30.28
CA GLN A 466 -31.12 -2.31 -31.26
C GLN A 466 -31.79 -1.78 -32.53
N VAL A 467 -30.99 -1.22 -33.44
CA VAL A 467 -31.44 -0.71 -34.74
C VAL A 467 -30.66 -1.41 -35.86
N THR A 468 -31.34 -1.79 -36.94
CA THR A 468 -30.73 -2.48 -38.09
C THR A 468 -30.30 -1.52 -39.21
N GLU A 469 -30.88 -0.32 -39.24
CA GLU A 469 -30.62 0.71 -40.25
C GLU A 469 -30.24 2.03 -39.58
N PHE A 470 -29.63 2.95 -40.33
CA PHE A 470 -29.32 4.28 -39.81
C PHE A 470 -30.59 5.12 -39.64
N ASP A 471 -30.83 5.60 -38.42
CA ASP A 471 -31.85 6.61 -38.11
C ASP A 471 -31.21 8.00 -37.87
N GLU A 472 -32.04 9.03 -37.76
CA GLU A 472 -31.56 10.41 -37.54
C GLU A 472 -30.83 10.56 -36.20
N ALA A 473 -31.24 9.82 -35.17
CA ALA A 473 -30.65 9.88 -33.84
C ALA A 473 -29.24 9.27 -33.79
N LEU A 474 -29.01 8.21 -34.58
CA LEU A 474 -27.74 7.54 -34.70
C LEU A 474 -26.76 8.38 -35.52
N TYR A 475 -27.20 9.00 -36.62
CA TYR A 475 -26.38 9.99 -37.33
C TYR A 475 -26.04 11.18 -36.44
N ARG A 476 -27.01 11.69 -35.68
CA ARG A 476 -26.76 12.77 -34.72
C ARG A 476 -25.66 12.40 -33.72
N SER A 477 -25.69 11.19 -33.18
CA SER A 477 -24.70 10.73 -32.19
C SER A 477 -23.34 10.44 -32.85
N GLY A 478 -23.32 9.80 -34.02
CA GLY A 478 -22.10 9.44 -34.75
C GLY A 478 -21.28 10.63 -35.25
N ILE A 479 -21.90 11.80 -35.47
CA ILE A 479 -21.17 13.01 -35.88
C ILE A 479 -21.01 13.97 -34.69
N HIS A 480 -21.65 13.71 -33.54
CA HIS A 480 -21.68 14.64 -32.41
C HIS A 480 -20.28 15.03 -31.93
N LEU A 481 -19.44 14.03 -31.63
CA LEU A 481 -18.05 14.25 -31.19
C LEU A 481 -17.24 14.99 -32.25
N TYR A 482 -17.42 14.64 -33.53
CA TYR A 482 -16.75 15.27 -34.66
C TYR A 482 -17.03 16.76 -34.74
N LEU A 483 -18.31 17.14 -34.66
CA LEU A 483 -18.74 18.53 -34.75
C LEU A 483 -18.32 19.35 -33.53
N ALA A 484 -18.21 18.70 -32.36
CA ALA A 484 -17.74 19.36 -31.16
C ALA A 484 -16.24 19.73 -31.21
N ILE A 485 -15.44 18.97 -31.96
CA ILE A 485 -13.99 19.21 -32.15
C ILE A 485 -13.69 20.07 -33.38
N LEU A 486 -14.56 20.09 -34.39
CA LEU A 486 -14.37 20.85 -35.63
C LEU A 486 -13.97 22.34 -35.43
N PRO A 487 -14.53 23.11 -34.46
CA PRO A 487 -14.12 24.49 -34.23
C PRO A 487 -12.69 24.62 -33.70
N MET A 488 -12.16 23.57 -33.07
CA MET A 488 -10.80 23.52 -32.51
C MET A 488 -9.77 23.01 -33.52
N ASP A 489 -10.17 22.10 -34.42
CA ASP A 489 -9.31 21.54 -35.46
C ASP A 489 -9.92 21.72 -36.86
N THR A 490 -9.52 22.80 -37.54
CA THR A 490 -9.96 23.12 -38.91
C THR A 490 -9.52 22.10 -39.94
N SER A 491 -8.54 21.25 -39.63
CA SER A 491 -8.06 20.21 -40.54
C SER A 491 -9.06 19.05 -40.70
N LEU A 492 -10.14 19.03 -39.92
CA LEU A 492 -11.29 18.15 -40.06
C LEU A 492 -12.28 18.60 -41.15
N LEU A 493 -12.23 19.84 -41.64
CA LEU A 493 -13.16 20.32 -42.68
C LEU A 493 -13.06 19.51 -44.00
N LEU A 494 -11.85 19.12 -44.41
CA LEU A 494 -11.65 18.40 -45.67
C LEU A 494 -12.20 16.96 -45.63
N PRO A 495 -11.94 16.14 -44.58
CA PRO A 495 -12.62 14.85 -44.42
C PRO A 495 -14.14 14.95 -44.39
N LEU A 496 -14.69 15.99 -43.76
CA LEU A 496 -16.13 16.25 -43.74
C LEU A 496 -16.70 16.42 -45.15
N ALA A 497 -16.08 17.26 -45.98
CA ALA A 497 -16.49 17.47 -47.37
C ALA A 497 -16.43 16.16 -48.19
N LYS A 498 -15.40 15.33 -47.98
CA LYS A 498 -15.29 14.02 -48.65
C LYS A 498 -16.44 13.10 -48.29
N VAL A 499 -16.80 13.01 -47.01
CA VAL A 499 -17.92 12.16 -46.56
C VAL A 499 -19.26 12.72 -47.04
N TYR A 500 -19.42 14.04 -47.07
CA TYR A 500 -20.63 14.68 -47.60
C TYR A 500 -20.94 14.25 -49.05
N THR A 501 -19.93 14.08 -49.91
CA THR A 501 -20.16 13.61 -51.29
C THR A 501 -20.74 12.18 -51.34
N LYS A 502 -20.29 11.30 -50.43
CA LYS A 502 -20.67 9.89 -50.34
C LYS A 502 -21.89 9.63 -49.44
N ALA A 503 -22.30 10.62 -48.66
CA ALA A 503 -23.34 10.52 -47.65
C ALA A 503 -24.73 10.21 -48.24
N SER A 504 -25.53 9.47 -47.46
CA SER A 504 -26.95 9.24 -47.71
C SER A 504 -27.74 10.55 -47.67
N THR A 505 -28.95 10.56 -48.23
CA THR A 505 -29.83 11.75 -48.23
C THR A 505 -30.18 12.21 -46.81
N LEU A 506 -30.34 11.28 -45.86
CA LEU A 506 -30.60 11.58 -44.44
C LEU A 506 -29.39 12.26 -43.78
N LEU A 507 -28.18 11.73 -44.01
CA LEU A 507 -26.95 12.30 -43.47
C LEU A 507 -26.68 13.71 -44.04
N LYS A 508 -26.97 13.93 -45.34
CA LYS A 508 -26.88 15.25 -45.99
C LYS A 508 -27.86 16.27 -45.41
N LYS A 509 -29.12 15.88 -45.12
CA LYS A 509 -30.08 16.75 -44.44
C LYS A 509 -29.55 17.22 -43.10
N TYR A 510 -28.90 16.33 -42.35
CA TYR A 510 -28.32 16.66 -41.05
C TYR A 510 -27.14 17.64 -41.16
N PHE A 511 -26.24 17.46 -42.12
CA PHE A 511 -25.16 18.42 -42.41
C PHE A 511 -25.70 19.81 -42.78
N ASN A 512 -26.76 19.90 -43.59
CA ASN A 512 -27.36 21.18 -43.97
C ASN A 512 -28.05 21.91 -42.79
N CYS A 513 -28.50 21.17 -41.76
CA CYS A 513 -28.97 21.76 -40.51
C CYS A 513 -27.83 22.32 -39.66
N LEU A 514 -26.63 21.76 -39.76
CA LEU A 514 -25.44 22.16 -39.01
C LEU A 514 -24.77 23.41 -39.60
N ASP A 515 -24.86 23.64 -40.91
CA ASP A 515 -24.44 24.89 -41.55
C ASP A 515 -25.06 26.12 -40.87
N LYS A 516 -26.29 26.02 -40.36
CA LYS A 516 -26.92 27.12 -39.62
C LYS A 516 -26.37 27.31 -38.20
N PHE A 517 -25.84 26.26 -37.58
CA PHE A 517 -25.43 26.27 -36.17
C PHE A 517 -23.93 26.53 -35.98
N VAL A 518 -23.09 26.00 -36.87
CA VAL A 518 -21.63 26.19 -36.86
C VAL A 518 -21.27 27.62 -37.30
N PHE A 519 -21.97 28.17 -38.29
CA PHE A 519 -21.74 29.54 -38.78
C PHE A 519 -22.43 30.64 -37.96
N GLN A 520 -23.31 30.32 -36.99
CA GLN A 520 -23.91 31.33 -36.10
C GLN A 520 -23.08 31.62 -34.84
N ASN A 521 -22.23 30.69 -34.41
CA ASN A 521 -21.43 30.83 -33.18
C ASN A 521 -19.91 31.00 -33.45
N GLY A 522 -19.48 31.01 -34.71
CA GLY A 522 -18.10 31.32 -35.10
C GLY A 522 -18.01 32.73 -35.66
N GLU A 523 -17.24 33.60 -35.00
CA GLU A 523 -16.86 34.90 -35.53
C GLU A 523 -16.38 34.78 -36.98
N ARG A 524 -16.91 35.68 -37.84
CA ARG A 524 -16.53 35.97 -39.23
C ARG A 524 -15.33 35.17 -39.76
N PHE A 525 -15.60 34.10 -40.51
CA PHE A 525 -14.65 33.64 -41.51
C PHE A 525 -14.83 34.48 -42.78
N CYS A 526 -13.79 35.25 -43.13
CA CYS A 526 -13.69 35.95 -44.42
C CYS A 526 -13.86 34.95 -45.58
N PRO A 527 -14.59 35.33 -46.64
CA PRO A 527 -14.67 34.52 -47.85
C PRO A 527 -13.29 34.54 -48.54
N LEU A 528 -12.72 33.36 -48.77
CA LEU A 528 -11.60 33.19 -49.70
C LEU A 528 -12.21 32.96 -51.09
N GLU A 529 -11.90 33.88 -52.00
CA GLU A 529 -11.99 33.76 -53.46
C GLU A 529 -11.11 32.65 -54.02
#